data_AF-A0A180H454-F1
#
_entry.id   AF-A0A180H454-F1
#
_cell.length_a   1.000
_cell.length_b   1.000
_cell.length_c   1.000
_cell.angle_alpha   90.00
_cell.angle_beta   90.00
_cell.angle_gamma   90.00
#
_symmetry.space_group_name_H-M   'P 1'
#
loop_
_entity.id
_entity.type
_entity.pdbx_description
1 polymer ?
#
loop_
_entity_poly.entity_id
_entity_poly.type
_entity_poly.pdbx_seq_one_letter_code
_entity_poly.pdbx_strand_id
1 'polypeptide(L)'
;MGSPLDAQTVKLISITQTYFAAMYAVALWDWIICLPKEYRRIYKAPRSLIKVLYYFNRYYTLANLLVVLYGFNAQMTTAECEKFYKWEPGVASFTTIFAEAILVVRTYALWGRNKYILAVLLAGLTIECVVLFFAVTQFHAVPTRDPTDPNSRGACIAGGGPGGHDWSMAYWVSPIVMDTLMLILTSIRAFQYRNRGVNSGVFQTFVKDGLLYFVVVFSVNLINTIFYSLPSPALQAINSPMSLLMTSIMCSHIVLSLRGEEKEEMEAVSKDWQVNTFLKKKKEQRSGATATQEKNNTGAHHDFDNEGIYRNGINMHPFSISSPSAHHPSDTYTASLDMNSSGLIPSEGFMNPTYEGVQVDIEHGRNYDEEKSAINDSQTKLEVLAKS
;
A
#
# COMPACT_ATOMS: atom_id res chain seq x y z
N MET A 1 -2.69 -1.21 54.76
CA MET A 1 -3.65 -0.14 54.39
C MET A 1 -3.30 0.29 52.98
N GLY A 2 -4.06 -0.16 51.98
CA GLY A 2 -3.89 0.35 50.62
C GLY A 2 -4.37 1.80 50.61
N SER A 3 -3.52 2.71 50.15
CA SER A 3 -3.90 4.12 50.00
C SER A 3 -5.06 4.23 48.99
N PRO A 4 -6.10 5.05 49.26
CA PRO A 4 -7.14 5.32 48.28
C PRO A 4 -6.49 5.83 46.98
N LEU A 5 -7.05 5.44 45.83
CA LEU A 5 -6.56 5.92 44.54
C LEU A 5 -6.49 7.45 44.56
N ASP A 6 -5.31 8.01 44.30
CA ASP A 6 -5.10 9.44 44.28
C ASP A 6 -6.02 10.11 43.25
N ALA A 7 -6.62 11.25 43.62
CA ALA A 7 -7.58 11.96 42.78
C ALA A 7 -6.97 12.34 41.41
N GLN A 8 -5.66 12.58 41.35
CA GLN A 8 -4.95 12.83 40.10
C GLN A 8 -4.93 11.60 39.19
N THR A 9 -4.78 10.40 39.76
CA THR A 9 -4.77 9.13 39.01
C THR A 9 -6.12 8.87 38.37
N VAL A 10 -7.21 9.09 39.11
CA VAL A 10 -8.58 8.94 38.59
C VAL A 10 -8.84 9.91 37.43
N LYS A 11 -8.43 11.18 37.59
CA LYS A 11 -8.55 12.19 36.52
C LYS A 11 -7.76 11.78 35.27
N LEU A 12 -6.54 11.27 35.44
CA LEU A 12 -5.68 10.87 34.33
C LEU A 12 -6.23 9.66 33.57
N ILE A 13 -6.84 8.70 34.27
CA ILE A 13 -7.54 7.57 33.64
C ILE A 13 -8.70 8.07 32.77
N SER A 14 -9.51 9.01 33.27
CA SER A 14 -10.64 9.56 32.51
C SER A 14 -10.20 10.32 31.26
N ILE A 15 -9.08 11.07 31.34
CA ILE A 15 -8.46 11.72 30.18
C ILE A 15 -8.04 10.66 29.15
N THR A 16 -7.40 9.59 29.61
CA THR A 16 -6.94 8.48 28.75
C THR A 16 -8.11 7.79 28.05
N GLN A 17 -9.20 7.50 28.76
CA GLN A 17 -10.42 6.92 28.18
C GLN A 17 -11.00 7.80 27.06
N THR A 18 -11.08 9.10 27.28
CA THR A 18 -11.59 10.08 26.29
C THR A 18 -10.68 10.13 25.08
N TYR A 19 -9.36 10.15 25.30
CA TYR A 19 -8.36 10.15 24.24
C TYR A 19 -8.46 8.89 23.36
N PHE A 20 -8.61 7.71 23.98
CA PHE A 20 -8.76 6.44 23.26
C PHE A 20 -10.02 6.44 22.38
N ALA A 21 -11.14 6.96 22.89
CA ALA A 21 -12.38 7.09 22.11
C ALA A 21 -12.23 8.05 20.92
N ALA A 22 -11.54 9.17 21.11
CA ALA A 22 -11.26 10.13 20.04
C ALA A 22 -10.35 9.50 18.96
N MET A 23 -9.31 8.79 19.37
CA MET A 23 -8.41 8.09 18.45
C MET A 23 -9.15 7.00 17.66
N TYR A 24 -10.07 6.28 18.29
CA TYR A 24 -10.95 5.32 17.60
C TYR A 24 -11.84 6.00 16.55
N ALA A 25 -12.43 7.15 16.88
CA ALA A 25 -13.23 7.92 15.92
C ALA A 25 -12.43 8.35 14.69
N VAL A 26 -11.16 8.76 14.88
CA VAL A 26 -10.24 9.08 13.78
C VAL A 26 -9.98 7.84 12.91
N ALA A 27 -9.72 6.68 13.52
CA ALA A 27 -9.49 5.44 12.78
C ALA A 27 -10.72 4.98 11.98
N LEU A 28 -11.92 5.12 12.56
CA LEU A 28 -13.17 4.85 11.84
C LEU A 28 -13.39 5.84 10.70
N TRP A 29 -13.14 7.12 10.93
CA TRP A 29 -13.24 8.13 9.89
C TRP A 29 -12.29 7.84 8.71
N ASP A 30 -11.02 7.56 8.99
CA ASP A 30 -10.04 7.16 7.98
C ASP A 30 -10.48 5.91 7.21
N TRP A 31 -11.05 4.93 7.94
CA TRP A 31 -11.58 3.73 7.32
C TRP A 31 -12.71 4.05 6.33
N ILE A 32 -13.71 4.85 6.74
CA ILE A 32 -14.87 5.20 5.89
C ILE A 32 -14.40 5.91 4.61
N ILE A 33 -13.54 6.92 4.72
CA ILE A 33 -13.10 7.71 3.56
C ILE A 33 -12.24 6.90 2.58
N CYS A 34 -11.54 5.87 3.07
CA CYS A 34 -10.69 5.02 2.24
C CYS A 34 -11.46 3.89 1.53
N LEU A 35 -12.70 3.58 1.91
CA LEU A 35 -13.50 2.51 1.30
C LEU A 35 -13.63 2.60 -0.23
N PRO A 36 -13.90 3.76 -0.86
CA PRO A 36 -14.02 3.83 -2.32
C PRO A 36 -12.69 3.58 -3.04
N LYS A 37 -11.57 3.95 -2.41
CA LYS A 37 -10.23 3.68 -2.94
C LYS A 37 -9.89 2.20 -2.78
N GLU A 38 -10.21 1.62 -1.63
CA GLU A 38 -10.02 0.20 -1.34
C GLU A 38 -10.80 -0.70 -2.30
N TYR A 39 -12.07 -0.39 -2.55
CA TYR A 39 -12.89 -1.15 -3.49
C TYR A 39 -12.25 -1.17 -4.89
N ARG A 40 -11.78 -0.01 -5.36
CA ARG A 40 -11.17 0.11 -6.69
C ARG A 40 -9.79 -0.55 -6.78
N ARG A 41 -8.95 -0.40 -5.75
CA ARG A 41 -7.51 -0.77 -5.79
C ARG A 41 -7.18 -2.12 -5.16
N ILE A 42 -7.94 -2.56 -4.16
CA ILE A 42 -7.67 -3.79 -3.40
C ILE A 42 -8.69 -4.87 -3.76
N TYR A 43 -9.98 -4.55 -3.70
CA TYR A 43 -11.03 -5.55 -3.88
C TYR A 43 -11.06 -6.10 -5.31
N LYS A 44 -11.09 -5.22 -6.33
CA LYS A 44 -11.07 -5.61 -7.75
C LYS A 44 -9.75 -6.19 -8.25
N ALA A 45 -8.66 -5.99 -7.51
CA ALA A 45 -7.35 -6.47 -7.91
C ALA A 45 -7.21 -7.99 -7.69
N PRO A 46 -6.30 -8.66 -8.43
CA PRO A 46 -6.07 -10.10 -8.28
C PRO A 46 -5.65 -10.47 -6.87
N ARG A 47 -5.78 -11.76 -6.53
CA ARG A 47 -5.35 -12.27 -5.23
C ARG A 47 -3.83 -12.16 -5.11
N SER A 48 -3.36 -11.56 -4.02
CA SER A 48 -1.94 -11.46 -3.69
C SER A 48 -1.74 -11.50 -2.18
N LEU A 49 -0.53 -11.87 -1.73
CA LEU A 49 -0.20 -11.89 -0.30
C LEU A 49 -0.45 -10.53 0.36
N ILE A 50 -0.08 -9.44 -0.31
CA ILE A 50 -0.32 -8.06 0.17
C ILE A 50 -1.81 -7.78 0.36
N LYS A 51 -2.68 -8.29 -0.53
CA LYS A 51 -4.13 -8.13 -0.39
C LYS A 51 -4.63 -8.76 0.92
N VAL A 52 -4.15 -9.97 1.22
CA VAL A 52 -4.52 -10.69 2.45
C VAL A 52 -3.99 -9.97 3.69
N LEU A 53 -2.70 -9.62 3.71
CA LEU A 53 -2.09 -8.89 4.82
C LEU A 53 -2.75 -7.53 5.05
N TYR A 54 -3.11 -6.82 3.99
CA TYR A 54 -3.83 -5.54 4.08
C TYR A 54 -5.18 -5.71 4.78
N TYR A 55 -5.96 -6.75 4.44
CA TYR A 55 -7.23 -7.01 5.10
C TYR A 55 -7.05 -7.35 6.57
N PHE A 56 -6.06 -8.19 6.89
CA PHE A 56 -5.72 -8.47 8.29
C PHE A 56 -5.32 -7.20 9.02
N ASN A 57 -4.29 -6.48 8.57
CA ASN A 57 -3.88 -5.22 9.19
C ASN A 57 -5.08 -4.29 9.41
N ARG A 58 -5.88 -4.01 8.38
CA ARG A 58 -6.93 -2.99 8.46
C ARG A 58 -8.14 -3.42 9.30
N TYR A 59 -8.72 -4.59 9.04
CA TYR A 59 -9.95 -5.01 9.72
C TYR A 59 -9.69 -5.60 11.10
N TYR A 60 -8.55 -6.28 11.28
CA TYR A 60 -8.16 -6.78 12.59
C TYR A 60 -7.84 -5.61 13.54
N THR A 61 -7.18 -4.54 13.06
CA THR A 61 -6.96 -3.34 13.88
C THR A 61 -8.29 -2.79 14.39
N LEU A 62 -9.30 -2.64 13.50
CA LEU A 62 -10.61 -2.15 13.91
C LEU A 62 -11.30 -3.06 14.94
N ALA A 63 -11.23 -4.37 14.75
CA ALA A 63 -11.77 -5.33 15.72
C ALA A 63 -11.04 -5.27 17.06
N ASN A 64 -9.70 -5.18 17.04
CA ASN A 64 -8.88 -5.06 18.24
C ASN A 64 -9.23 -3.80 19.04
N LEU A 65 -9.48 -2.67 18.38
CA LEU A 65 -9.86 -1.44 19.06
C LEU A 65 -11.16 -1.55 19.86
N LEU A 66 -12.13 -2.36 19.41
CA LEU A 66 -13.34 -2.63 20.20
C LEU A 66 -12.99 -3.34 21.52
N VAL A 67 -12.03 -4.27 21.48
CA VAL A 67 -11.53 -4.97 22.68
C VAL A 67 -10.79 -4.00 23.60
N VAL A 68 -9.94 -3.13 23.05
CA VAL A 68 -9.24 -2.10 23.82
C VAL A 68 -10.24 -1.14 24.48
N LEU A 69 -11.22 -0.63 23.72
CA LEU A 69 -12.27 0.24 24.26
C LEU A 69 -13.07 -0.44 25.37
N TYR A 70 -13.38 -1.73 25.21
CA TYR A 70 -14.03 -2.52 26.24
C TYR A 70 -13.15 -2.59 27.51
N GLY A 71 -11.87 -2.94 27.40
CA GLY A 71 -10.97 -3.01 28.56
C GLY A 71 -10.82 -1.70 29.33
N PHE A 72 -10.75 -0.58 28.61
CA PHE A 72 -10.57 0.74 29.21
C PHE A 72 -11.85 1.34 29.78
N ASN A 73 -13.03 1.03 29.23
CA ASN A 73 -14.30 1.63 29.67
C ASN A 73 -15.17 0.70 30.51
N ALA A 74 -14.99 -0.62 30.41
CA ALA A 74 -15.74 -1.57 31.22
C ALA A 74 -15.31 -1.51 32.69
N GLN A 75 -16.29 -1.57 33.58
CA GLN A 75 -16.05 -1.69 35.01
C GLN A 75 -15.91 -3.17 35.37
N MET A 76 -14.68 -3.65 35.39
CA MET A 76 -14.34 -5.05 35.68
C MET A 76 -13.90 -5.19 37.14
N THR A 77 -14.22 -6.33 37.76
CA THR A 77 -13.65 -6.75 39.05
C THR A 77 -12.18 -7.14 38.91
N THR A 78 -11.48 -7.34 40.03
CA THR A 78 -10.05 -7.74 40.01
C THR A 78 -9.85 -9.09 39.32
N ALA A 79 -10.69 -10.09 39.61
CA ALA A 79 -10.59 -11.42 39.02
C ALA A 79 -10.90 -11.44 37.51
N GLU A 80 -11.83 -10.60 37.05
CA GLU A 80 -12.09 -10.41 35.62
C GLU A 80 -10.90 -9.73 34.93
N CYS A 81 -10.32 -8.71 35.58
CA CYS A 81 -9.20 -7.98 35.01
C CYS A 81 -7.93 -8.84 34.92
N GLU A 82 -7.64 -9.69 35.91
CA GLU A 82 -6.49 -10.62 35.87
C GLU A 82 -6.49 -11.55 34.66
N LYS A 83 -7.68 -11.91 34.15
CA LYS A 83 -7.82 -12.70 32.93
C LYS A 83 -7.70 -11.87 31.65
N PHE A 84 -7.99 -10.57 31.73
CA PHE A 84 -8.11 -9.68 30.57
C PHE A 84 -6.87 -8.84 30.29
N TYR A 85 -6.11 -8.39 31.30
CA TYR A 85 -5.05 -7.40 31.09
C TYR A 85 -3.92 -7.90 30.16
N LYS A 86 -3.63 -9.21 30.11
CA LYS A 86 -2.65 -9.78 29.15
C LYS A 86 -3.23 -10.02 27.77
N TRP A 87 -4.55 -10.16 27.68
CA TRP A 87 -5.23 -10.39 26.41
C TRP A 87 -5.10 -9.18 25.49
N GLU A 88 -5.26 -7.96 26.02
CA GLU A 88 -5.18 -6.72 25.25
C GLU A 88 -3.84 -6.56 24.48
N PRO A 89 -2.65 -6.57 25.13
CA PRO A 89 -1.40 -6.43 24.41
C PRO A 89 -1.08 -7.65 23.54
N GLY A 90 -1.57 -8.84 23.92
CA GLY A 90 -1.45 -10.06 23.10
C GLY A 90 -2.19 -9.95 21.76
N VAL A 91 -3.43 -9.46 21.77
CA VAL A 91 -4.21 -9.22 20.54
C VAL A 91 -3.61 -8.06 19.74
N ALA A 92 -3.16 -6.99 20.41
CA ALA A 92 -2.48 -5.87 19.75
C ALA A 92 -1.18 -6.29 19.04
N SER A 93 -0.43 -7.26 19.59
CA SER A 93 0.79 -7.79 18.97
C SER A 93 0.56 -8.27 17.53
N PHE A 94 -0.57 -8.92 17.26
CA PHE A 94 -0.91 -9.37 15.91
C PHE A 94 -1.13 -8.21 14.94
N THR A 95 -1.69 -7.09 15.42
CA THR A 95 -1.85 -5.89 14.59
C THR A 95 -0.49 -5.37 14.13
N THR A 96 0.47 -5.28 15.05
CA THR A 96 1.86 -4.90 14.74
C THR A 96 2.48 -5.88 13.74
N ILE A 97 2.38 -7.19 14.00
CA ILE A 97 2.95 -8.23 13.12
C ILE A 97 2.38 -8.14 11.69
N PHE A 98 1.07 -7.87 11.53
CA PHE A 98 0.49 -7.73 10.20
C PHE A 98 1.00 -6.48 9.46
N ALA A 99 1.15 -5.36 10.17
CA ALA A 99 1.74 -4.15 9.60
C ALA A 99 3.21 -4.40 9.18
N GLU A 100 4.01 -4.97 10.07
CA GLU A 100 5.43 -5.29 9.81
C GLU A 100 5.58 -6.28 8.64
N ALA A 101 4.72 -7.30 8.56
CA ALA A 101 4.75 -8.24 7.44
C ALA A 101 4.52 -7.56 6.09
N ILE A 102 3.64 -6.54 6.01
CA ILE A 102 3.43 -5.76 4.77
C ILE A 102 4.73 -5.05 4.40
N LEU A 103 5.41 -4.43 5.36
CA LEU A 103 6.64 -3.71 5.15
C LEU A 103 7.82 -4.63 4.79
N VAL A 104 7.88 -5.84 5.35
CA VAL A 104 8.84 -6.88 4.96
C VAL A 104 8.65 -7.25 3.48
N VAL A 105 7.42 -7.55 3.05
CA VAL A 105 7.14 -7.91 1.65
C VAL A 105 7.52 -6.75 0.72
N ARG A 106 7.21 -5.53 1.14
CA ARG A 106 7.52 -4.32 0.38
C ARG A 106 9.03 -4.10 0.25
N THR A 107 9.77 -4.18 1.35
CA THR A 107 11.23 -4.01 1.36
C THR A 107 11.91 -5.11 0.54
N TYR A 108 11.41 -6.35 0.63
CA TYR A 108 11.87 -7.45 -0.22
C TYR A 108 11.66 -7.18 -1.72
N ALA A 109 10.51 -6.63 -2.11
CA ALA A 109 10.23 -6.25 -3.49
C ALA A 109 11.17 -5.13 -3.97
N LEU A 110 11.42 -4.12 -3.12
CA LEU A 110 12.33 -3.00 -3.39
C LEU A 110 13.78 -3.45 -3.65
N TRP A 111 14.19 -4.53 -2.99
CA TRP A 111 15.49 -5.16 -3.18
C TRP A 111 15.53 -6.17 -4.33
N GLY A 112 14.55 -6.14 -5.24
CA GLY A 112 14.52 -6.99 -6.43
C GLY A 112 14.34 -8.47 -6.08
N ARG A 113 13.62 -8.78 -5.00
CA ARG A 113 13.34 -10.15 -4.54
C ARG A 113 14.62 -10.93 -4.16
N ASN A 114 15.61 -10.23 -3.59
CA ASN A 114 16.83 -10.85 -3.09
C ASN A 114 16.57 -11.72 -1.85
N LYS A 115 16.79 -13.03 -1.95
CA LYS A 115 16.55 -14.01 -0.89
C LYS A 115 17.37 -13.78 0.39
N TYR A 116 18.55 -13.18 0.30
CA TYR A 116 19.37 -12.83 1.46
C TYR A 116 18.73 -11.72 2.28
N ILE A 117 18.20 -10.69 1.61
CA ILE A 117 17.46 -9.61 2.27
C ILE A 117 16.18 -10.17 2.90
N LEU A 118 15.48 -11.07 2.21
CA LEU A 118 14.32 -11.74 2.79
C LEU A 118 14.68 -12.52 4.06
N ALA A 119 15.78 -13.27 4.06
CA ALA A 119 16.22 -14.03 5.24
C ALA A 119 16.50 -13.11 6.44
N VAL A 120 17.17 -11.97 6.21
CA VAL A 120 17.42 -10.96 7.25
C VAL A 120 16.11 -10.37 7.78
N LEU A 121 15.18 -10.00 6.90
CA LEU A 121 13.89 -9.42 7.29
C LEU A 121 13.02 -10.44 8.04
N LEU A 122 12.97 -11.69 7.61
CA LEU A 122 12.21 -12.74 8.30
C LEU A 122 12.84 -13.11 9.65
N ALA A 123 14.17 -13.12 9.75
CA ALA A 123 14.85 -13.30 11.02
C ALA A 123 14.52 -12.17 12.00
N GLY A 124 14.59 -10.91 11.53
CA GLY A 124 14.19 -9.73 12.32
C GLY A 124 12.73 -9.83 12.80
N LEU A 125 11.79 -10.11 11.90
CA LEU A 125 10.38 -10.26 12.23
C LEU A 125 10.13 -11.41 13.21
N THR A 126 10.89 -12.52 13.10
CA THR A 126 10.77 -13.65 14.02
C THR A 126 11.27 -13.28 15.41
N ILE A 127 12.41 -12.59 15.50
CA ILE A 127 12.96 -12.08 16.76
C ILE A 127 11.96 -11.12 17.40
N GLU A 128 11.39 -10.20 16.62
CA GLU A 128 10.36 -9.28 17.08
C GLU A 128 9.13 -10.01 17.64
N CYS A 129 8.61 -11.02 16.92
CA CYS A 129 7.49 -11.82 17.41
C CYS A 129 7.81 -12.45 18.77
N VAL A 130 8.99 -13.05 18.92
CA VAL A 130 9.43 -13.66 20.19
C VAL A 130 9.50 -12.60 21.29
N VAL A 131 10.08 -11.43 21.01
CA VAL A 131 10.19 -10.33 21.97
C VAL A 131 8.82 -9.79 22.37
N LEU A 132 7.91 -9.56 21.42
CA LEU A 132 6.55 -9.07 21.68
C LEU A 132 5.80 -10.03 22.61
N PHE A 133 5.71 -11.32 22.26
CA PHE A 133 4.97 -12.28 23.08
C PHE A 133 5.64 -12.56 24.41
N PHE A 134 6.97 -12.54 24.49
CA PHE A 134 7.67 -12.61 25.77
C PHE A 134 7.35 -11.39 26.63
N ALA A 135 7.44 -10.17 26.10
CA ALA A 135 7.11 -8.95 26.82
C ALA A 135 5.64 -8.93 27.28
N VAL A 136 4.72 -9.53 26.53
CA VAL A 136 3.31 -9.68 26.94
C VAL A 136 3.19 -10.42 28.28
N THR A 137 4.02 -11.43 28.53
CA THR A 137 4.01 -12.18 29.80
C THR A 137 4.46 -11.35 31.00
N GLN A 138 5.20 -10.27 30.75
CA GLN A 138 5.82 -9.38 31.73
C GLN A 138 4.96 -8.15 32.05
N PHE A 139 3.85 -7.93 31.35
CA PHE A 139 2.89 -6.92 31.80
C PHE A 139 2.27 -7.32 33.13
N HIS A 140 1.84 -6.30 33.88
CA HIS A 140 1.08 -6.41 35.11
C HIS A 140 -0.21 -5.63 35.01
N ALA A 141 -1.22 -6.03 35.79
CA ALA A 141 -2.44 -5.25 35.91
C ALA A 141 -2.16 -3.98 36.72
N VAL A 142 -2.48 -2.82 36.17
CA VAL A 142 -2.37 -1.54 36.88
C VAL A 142 -3.38 -1.50 38.02
N PRO A 143 -3.00 -1.09 39.25
CA PRO A 143 -3.92 -1.00 40.38
C PRO A 143 -4.88 0.17 40.20
N THR A 144 -5.99 -0.08 39.52
CA THR A 144 -7.10 0.86 39.30
C THR A 144 -8.30 0.61 40.21
N ARG A 145 -8.20 -0.39 41.10
CA ARG A 145 -9.24 -0.88 42.00
C ARG A 145 -8.76 -0.79 43.44
N ASP A 146 -9.70 -0.76 44.37
CA ASP A 146 -9.38 -0.91 45.79
C ASP A 146 -8.93 -2.35 46.06
N PRO A 147 -7.69 -2.58 46.51
CA PRO A 147 -7.20 -3.93 46.81
C PRO A 147 -7.87 -4.57 48.03
N THR A 148 -8.62 -3.80 48.83
CA THR A 148 -9.29 -4.28 50.05
C THR A 148 -10.73 -4.75 49.81
N ASP A 149 -11.34 -4.39 48.69
CA ASP A 149 -12.69 -4.80 48.31
C ASP A 149 -12.67 -5.70 47.05
N PRO A 150 -12.97 -7.00 47.17
CA PRO A 150 -13.06 -7.92 46.03
C PRO A 150 -14.09 -7.50 44.97
N ASN A 151 -15.10 -6.70 45.36
CA ASN A 151 -16.14 -6.19 44.47
C ASN A 151 -15.80 -4.82 43.87
N SER A 152 -14.63 -4.26 44.18
CA SER A 152 -14.18 -3.00 43.60
C SER A 152 -14.07 -3.13 42.07
N ARG A 153 -14.73 -2.22 41.36
CA ARG A 153 -14.77 -2.21 39.89
C ARG A 153 -13.99 -1.03 39.35
N GLY A 154 -13.23 -1.26 38.28
CA GLY A 154 -12.45 -0.22 37.63
C GLY A 154 -12.07 -0.61 36.20
N ALA A 155 -11.38 0.29 35.51
CA ALA A 155 -10.80 0.03 34.19
C ALA A 155 -9.73 -1.07 34.28
N CYS A 156 -9.58 -1.90 33.25
CA CYS A 156 -8.53 -2.92 33.21
C CYS A 156 -7.42 -2.50 32.24
N ILE A 157 -6.25 -2.15 32.79
CA ILE A 157 -5.12 -1.61 32.02
C ILE A 157 -3.88 -2.47 32.27
N ALA A 158 -3.18 -2.81 31.20
CA ALA A 158 -1.86 -3.43 31.26
C ALA A 158 -0.79 -2.34 31.41
N GLY A 159 0.11 -2.51 32.39
CA GLY A 159 1.22 -1.59 32.64
C GLY A 159 2.52 -2.32 32.93
N GLY A 160 3.61 -1.58 32.98
CA GLY A 160 4.88 -2.10 33.51
C GLY A 160 4.74 -2.49 34.98
N GLY A 161 5.61 -3.38 35.45
CA GLY A 161 5.65 -3.78 36.85
C GLY A 161 6.25 -2.71 37.77
N PRO A 162 6.27 -2.98 39.09
CA PRO A 162 6.76 -2.03 40.08
C PRO A 162 8.28 -1.88 39.98
N GLY A 163 8.76 -0.75 39.46
CA GLY A 163 10.20 -0.41 39.44
C GLY A 163 10.76 0.07 38.11
N GLY A 164 9.96 0.06 37.03
CA GLY A 164 10.31 0.71 35.76
C GLY A 164 11.47 0.08 34.98
N HIS A 165 11.98 -1.08 35.43
CA HIS A 165 13.06 -1.84 34.79
C HIS A 165 12.57 -3.19 34.27
N ASP A 166 11.29 -3.28 33.90
CA ASP A 166 10.70 -4.54 33.46
C ASP A 166 10.87 -4.74 31.95
N TRP A 167 11.03 -6.01 31.58
CA TRP A 167 11.11 -6.48 30.19
C TRP A 167 9.89 -6.07 29.33
N SER A 168 8.82 -5.52 29.92
CA SER A 168 7.67 -4.97 29.21
C SER A 168 8.02 -3.79 28.30
N MET A 169 9.10 -3.03 28.58
CA MET A 169 9.58 -1.97 27.67
C MET A 169 9.99 -2.52 26.29
N ALA A 170 10.45 -3.77 26.23
CA ALA A 170 10.87 -4.41 24.99
C ALA A 170 9.71 -4.51 23.97
N TYR A 171 8.47 -4.51 24.45
CA TYR A 171 7.27 -4.49 23.60
C TYR A 171 7.23 -3.26 22.67
N TRP A 172 7.65 -2.10 23.17
CA TRP A 172 7.61 -0.83 22.42
C TRP A 172 8.90 -0.55 21.66
N VAL A 173 10.03 -1.05 22.18
CA VAL A 173 11.33 -0.89 21.54
C VAL A 173 11.50 -1.82 20.34
N SER A 174 10.93 -3.02 20.38
CA SER A 174 11.12 -4.01 19.31
C SER A 174 10.65 -3.53 17.92
N PRO A 175 9.43 -2.95 17.77
CA PRO A 175 8.99 -2.41 16.48
C PRO A 175 9.90 -1.29 15.98
N ILE A 176 10.41 -0.43 16.87
CA ILE A 176 11.34 0.65 16.50
C ILE A 176 12.61 0.11 15.86
N VAL A 177 13.15 -1.00 16.40
CA VAL A 177 14.34 -1.65 15.84
C VAL A 177 14.06 -2.16 14.43
N MET A 178 12.89 -2.77 14.22
CA MET A 178 12.48 -3.29 12.92
C MET A 178 12.21 -2.16 11.91
N ASP A 179 11.46 -1.13 12.31
CA ASP A 179 11.22 0.11 11.56
C ASP A 179 12.53 0.74 11.10
N THR A 180 13.51 0.83 12.02
CA THR A 180 14.84 1.40 11.74
C THR A 180 15.59 0.58 10.70
N LEU A 181 15.58 -0.76 10.82
CA LEU A 181 16.19 -1.65 9.83
C LEU A 181 15.57 -1.43 8.44
N MET A 182 14.24 -1.37 8.35
CA MET A 182 13.54 -1.15 7.09
C MET A 182 13.78 0.24 6.51
N LEU A 183 13.83 1.27 7.36
CA LEU A 183 14.17 2.63 6.97
C LEU A 183 15.59 2.70 6.38
N ILE A 184 16.57 2.06 7.02
CA ILE A 184 17.96 2.01 6.53
C ILE A 184 18.01 1.30 5.18
N LEU A 185 17.41 0.11 5.06
CA LEU A 185 17.41 -0.67 3.82
C LEU A 185 16.72 0.07 2.66
N THR A 186 15.60 0.74 2.96
CA THR A 186 14.85 1.55 1.99
C THR A 186 15.67 2.77 1.56
N SER A 187 16.30 3.46 2.51
CA SER A 187 17.15 4.63 2.24
C SER A 187 18.36 4.27 1.40
N ILE A 188 19.08 3.18 1.74
CA ILE A 188 20.23 2.69 0.95
C ILE A 188 19.80 2.45 -0.49
N ARG A 189 18.66 1.77 -0.71
CA ARG A 189 18.16 1.50 -2.05
C ARG A 189 17.77 2.77 -2.79
N ALA A 190 17.13 3.71 -2.10
CA ALA A 190 16.77 5.02 -2.65
C ALA A 190 18.01 5.77 -3.18
N PHE A 191 19.09 5.84 -2.38
CA PHE A 191 20.33 6.48 -2.79
C PHE A 191 21.01 5.75 -3.97
N GLN A 192 21.04 4.41 -3.96
CA GLN A 192 21.60 3.63 -5.06
C GLN A 192 20.88 3.90 -6.39
N TYR A 193 19.55 3.97 -6.39
CA TYR A 193 18.77 4.25 -7.60
C TYR A 193 18.92 5.69 -8.07
N ARG A 194 18.96 6.65 -7.14
CA ARG A 194 19.20 8.06 -7.46
C ARG A 194 20.56 8.25 -8.14
N ASN A 195 21.61 7.61 -7.63
CA ASN A 195 22.95 7.69 -8.21
C ASN A 195 23.06 7.03 -9.59
N ARG A 196 22.16 6.08 -9.90
CA ARG A 196 22.08 5.41 -11.21
C ARG A 196 21.22 6.16 -12.23
N GLY A 197 20.64 7.31 -11.88
CA GLY A 197 19.82 8.12 -12.78
C GLY A 197 18.50 7.48 -13.18
N VAL A 198 17.98 6.51 -12.42
CA VAL A 198 16.72 5.84 -12.74
C VAL A 198 15.54 6.75 -12.40
N ASN A 199 14.75 7.12 -13.41
CA ASN A 199 13.59 8.01 -13.28
C ASN A 199 12.30 7.25 -13.63
N SER A 200 11.74 6.54 -12.65
CA SER A 200 10.40 5.90 -12.76
C SER A 200 9.49 6.52 -11.70
N GLY A 201 8.30 6.96 -12.11
CA GLY A 201 7.29 7.55 -11.22
C GLY A 201 6.88 6.59 -10.10
N VAL A 202 6.60 5.33 -10.44
CA VAL A 202 6.25 4.28 -9.47
C VAL A 202 7.37 4.06 -8.46
N PHE A 203 8.63 3.98 -8.90
CA PHE A 203 9.76 3.84 -7.97
C PHE A 203 9.92 5.06 -7.05
N GLN A 204 9.78 6.28 -7.59
CA GLN A 204 9.89 7.50 -6.80
C GLN A 204 8.78 7.60 -5.75
N THR A 205 7.53 7.34 -6.11
CA THR A 205 6.43 7.30 -5.15
C THR A 205 6.62 6.17 -4.14
N PHE A 206 7.05 4.99 -4.59
CA PHE A 206 7.36 3.87 -3.71
C PHE A 206 8.40 4.22 -2.65
N VAL A 207 9.46 4.95 -3.01
CA VAL A 207 10.48 5.38 -2.06
C VAL A 207 10.01 6.57 -1.22
N LYS A 208 9.41 7.60 -1.84
CA LYS A 208 9.01 8.84 -1.15
C LYS A 208 7.91 8.57 -0.12
N ASP A 209 6.84 7.91 -0.53
CA ASP A 209 5.74 7.54 0.37
C ASP A 209 6.22 6.49 1.38
N GLY A 210 7.22 5.69 0.99
CA GLY A 210 7.91 4.77 1.86
C GLY A 210 8.66 5.40 3.01
N LEU A 211 9.53 6.34 2.71
CA LEU A 211 10.31 7.04 3.71
C LEU A 211 9.42 7.89 4.60
N LEU A 212 8.39 8.55 4.04
CA LEU A 212 7.44 9.33 4.85
C LEU A 212 6.71 8.45 5.87
N TYR A 213 6.25 7.26 5.44
CA TYR A 213 5.68 6.27 6.35
C TYR A 213 6.63 5.94 7.50
N PHE A 214 7.86 5.52 7.17
CA PHE A 214 8.82 5.09 8.18
C PHE A 214 9.15 6.20 9.18
N VAL A 215 9.31 7.44 8.71
CA VAL A 215 9.57 8.60 9.58
C VAL A 215 8.40 8.86 10.53
N VAL A 216 7.15 8.83 10.03
CA VAL A 216 5.97 9.07 10.87
C VAL A 216 5.80 7.96 11.90
N VAL A 217 5.85 6.71 11.48
CA VAL A 217 5.65 5.56 12.37
C VAL A 217 6.76 5.45 13.41
N PHE A 218 8.03 5.60 13.00
CA PHE A 218 9.16 5.68 13.92
C PHE A 218 8.97 6.80 14.94
N SER A 219 8.53 7.99 14.51
CA SER A 219 8.32 9.14 15.42
C SER A 219 7.23 8.85 16.44
N VAL A 220 6.08 8.30 16.02
CA VAL A 220 4.98 7.99 16.94
C VAL A 220 5.35 6.84 17.90
N ASN A 221 6.05 5.82 17.41
CA ASN A 221 6.54 4.71 18.24
C ASN A 221 7.60 5.17 19.24
N LEU A 222 8.49 6.08 18.82
CA LEU A 222 9.48 6.71 19.70
C LEU A 222 8.81 7.54 20.79
N ILE A 223 7.85 8.40 20.43
CA ILE A 223 7.05 9.16 21.40
C ILE A 223 6.38 8.19 22.38
N ASN A 224 5.77 7.11 21.88
CA ASN A 224 5.13 6.12 22.74
C ASN A 224 6.10 5.46 23.72
N THR A 225 7.31 5.12 23.27
CA THR A 225 8.37 4.57 24.13
C THR A 225 8.81 5.58 25.20
N ILE A 226 8.90 6.88 24.85
CA ILE A 226 9.19 7.94 25.82
C ILE A 226 8.08 8.04 26.87
N PHE A 227 6.80 8.06 26.47
CA PHE A 227 5.68 8.06 27.41
C PHE A 227 5.68 6.81 28.31
N TYR A 228 6.02 5.66 27.74
CA TYR A 228 6.13 4.40 28.50
C TYR A 228 7.27 4.40 29.53
N SER A 229 8.31 5.22 29.34
CA SER A 229 9.38 5.39 30.32
C SER A 229 8.99 6.26 31.54
N LEU A 230 7.80 6.86 31.53
CA LEU A 230 7.33 7.71 32.62
C LEU A 230 6.90 6.91 33.85
N PRO A 231 7.02 7.45 35.08
CA PRO A 231 6.70 6.72 36.31
C PRO A 231 5.20 6.41 36.51
N SER A 232 4.31 7.17 35.88
CA SER A 232 2.86 7.04 36.07
C SER A 232 2.28 6.02 35.10
N PRO A 233 1.65 4.92 35.57
CA PRO A 233 1.08 3.89 34.69
C PRO A 233 0.04 4.41 33.70
N ALA A 234 -0.74 5.42 34.09
CA ALA A 234 -1.72 6.02 33.19
C ALA A 234 -1.07 6.91 32.11
N LEU A 235 0.11 7.51 32.38
CA LEU A 235 0.91 8.17 31.34
C LEU A 235 1.59 7.17 30.41
N GLN A 236 1.99 5.99 30.92
CA GLN A 236 2.63 4.96 30.10
C GLN A 236 1.69 4.46 28.98
N ALA A 237 0.40 4.31 29.28
CA ALA A 237 -0.57 3.78 28.33
C ALA A 237 -1.17 4.85 27.39
N ILE A 238 -0.98 6.14 27.67
CA ILE A 238 -1.74 7.21 27.00
C ILE A 238 -1.51 7.23 25.48
N ASN A 239 -0.28 7.01 25.03
CA ASN A 239 0.10 7.14 23.61
C ASN A 239 0.04 5.81 22.83
N SER A 240 -0.23 4.69 23.52
CA SER A 240 -0.40 3.35 22.94
C SER A 240 -1.37 3.31 21.75
N PRO A 241 -2.61 3.84 21.85
CA PRO A 241 -3.56 3.75 20.75
C PRO A 241 -3.09 4.58 19.55
N MET A 242 -2.39 5.69 19.77
CA MET A 242 -1.88 6.52 18.70
C MET A 242 -0.81 5.79 17.90
N SER A 243 0.13 5.14 18.60
CA SER A 243 1.15 4.29 17.98
C SER A 243 0.53 3.18 17.14
N LEU A 244 -0.40 2.41 17.72
CA LEU A 244 -1.03 1.29 17.03
C LEU A 244 -1.84 1.75 15.80
N LEU A 245 -2.64 2.81 15.97
CA LEU A 245 -3.52 3.32 14.92
C LEU A 245 -2.76 3.97 13.79
N MET A 246 -1.79 4.82 14.11
CA MET A 246 -1.00 5.50 13.09
C MET A 246 -0.23 4.48 12.26
N THR A 247 0.35 3.45 12.90
CA THR A 247 1.04 2.36 12.21
C THR A 247 0.12 1.67 11.21
N SER A 248 -1.10 1.30 11.63
CA SER A 248 -2.07 0.61 10.78
C SER A 248 -2.64 1.48 9.66
N ILE A 249 -2.98 2.75 9.96
CA ILE A 249 -3.48 3.74 8.99
C ILE A 249 -2.41 3.97 7.93
N MET A 250 -1.21 4.35 8.35
CA MET A 250 -0.11 4.64 7.44
C MET A 250 0.23 3.41 6.58
N CYS A 251 0.14 2.20 7.15
CA CYS A 251 0.38 0.94 6.43
C CYS A 251 -0.74 0.63 5.43
N SER A 252 -1.96 1.09 5.69
CA SER A 252 -3.06 0.97 4.74
C SER A 252 -2.90 1.96 3.58
N HIS A 253 -2.56 3.23 3.89
CA HIS A 253 -2.35 4.28 2.89
C HIS A 253 -1.20 3.96 1.93
N ILE A 254 -0.12 3.36 2.44
CA ILE A 254 1.03 3.00 1.60
C ILE A 254 0.66 1.97 0.54
N VAL A 255 -0.10 0.93 0.92
CA VAL A 255 -0.55 -0.12 0.01
C VAL A 255 -1.53 0.47 -1.01
N LEU A 256 -2.42 1.36 -0.56
CA LEU A 256 -3.37 2.05 -1.43
C LEU A 256 -2.69 3.02 -2.41
N SER A 257 -1.66 3.74 -1.97
CA SER A 257 -0.89 4.68 -2.80
C SER A 257 -0.17 3.93 -3.92
N LEU A 258 0.59 2.89 -3.56
CA LEU A 258 1.33 2.05 -4.50
C LEU A 258 0.43 1.45 -5.59
N ARG A 259 -0.72 0.91 -5.21
CA ARG A 259 -1.67 0.36 -6.18
C ARG A 259 -2.38 1.42 -7.03
N GLY A 260 -2.42 2.66 -6.58
CA GLY A 260 -2.87 3.78 -7.39
C GLY A 260 -1.90 4.03 -8.53
N GLU A 261 -0.63 4.19 -8.19
CA GLU A 261 0.47 4.44 -9.13
C GLU A 261 0.65 3.29 -10.14
N GLU A 262 0.65 2.04 -9.67
CA GLU A 262 0.73 0.87 -10.58
C GLU A 262 -0.40 0.87 -11.61
N LYS A 263 -1.60 1.28 -11.20
CA LYS A 263 -2.76 1.34 -12.11
C LYS A 263 -2.62 2.49 -13.11
N GLU A 264 -2.18 3.66 -12.65
CA GLU A 264 -1.98 4.84 -13.49
C GLU A 264 -0.86 4.61 -14.53
N GLU A 265 0.23 3.96 -14.13
CA GLU A 265 1.31 3.58 -15.06
C GLU A 265 0.83 2.58 -16.12
N MET A 266 0.05 1.56 -15.73
CA MET A 266 -0.54 0.62 -16.69
C MET A 266 -1.50 1.31 -17.67
N GLU A 267 -2.33 2.25 -17.18
CA GLU A 267 -3.24 3.02 -18.03
C GLU A 267 -2.49 3.94 -19.00
N ALA A 268 -1.35 4.52 -18.58
CA ALA A 268 -0.49 5.33 -19.44
C ALA A 268 0.15 4.49 -20.55
N VAL A 269 0.73 3.34 -20.22
CA VAL A 269 1.34 2.42 -21.20
C VAL A 269 0.31 1.93 -22.21
N SER A 270 -0.92 1.63 -21.76
CA SER A 270 -2.00 1.22 -22.66
C SER A 270 -2.38 2.32 -23.64
N LYS A 271 -2.46 3.58 -23.18
CA LYS A 271 -2.76 4.73 -24.06
C LYS A 271 -1.64 4.94 -25.09
N ASP A 272 -0.38 4.88 -24.66
CA ASP A 272 0.76 5.01 -25.55
C ASP A 272 0.80 3.92 -26.62
N TRP A 273 0.51 2.67 -26.24
CA TRP A 273 0.42 1.55 -27.18
C TRP A 273 -0.70 1.76 -28.20
N GLN A 274 -1.87 2.23 -27.76
CA GLN A 274 -2.99 2.54 -28.65
C GLN A 274 -2.60 3.63 -29.65
N VAL A 275 -2.06 4.76 -29.17
CA VAL A 275 -1.62 5.88 -30.02
C VAL A 275 -0.60 5.42 -31.06
N ASN A 276 0.42 4.67 -30.65
CA ASN A 276 1.45 4.16 -31.56
C ASN A 276 0.87 3.20 -32.61
N THR A 277 -0.10 2.36 -32.22
CA THR A 277 -0.80 1.45 -33.15
C THR A 277 -1.64 2.22 -34.16
N PHE A 278 -2.36 3.27 -33.74
CA PHE A 278 -3.11 4.15 -34.65
C PHE A 278 -2.18 4.90 -35.62
N LEU A 279 -1.07 5.44 -35.14
CA LEU A 279 -0.08 6.12 -35.97
C LEU A 279 0.54 5.18 -37.01
N LYS A 280 0.84 3.93 -36.62
CA LYS A 280 1.34 2.90 -37.54
C LYS A 280 0.33 2.61 -38.65
N LYS A 281 -0.94 2.35 -38.30
CA LYS A 281 -2.02 2.13 -39.30
C LYS A 281 -2.22 3.32 -40.24
N LYS A 282 -2.16 4.56 -39.72
CA LYS A 282 -2.28 5.77 -40.55
C LYS A 282 -1.09 5.93 -41.51
N LYS A 283 0.12 5.57 -41.07
CA LYS A 283 1.32 5.57 -41.92
C LYS A 283 1.23 4.51 -43.02
N GLU A 284 0.75 3.31 -42.69
CA GLU A 284 0.50 2.22 -43.65
C GLU A 284 -0.57 2.60 -44.68
N GLN A 285 -1.67 3.24 -44.25
CA GLN A 285 -2.70 3.74 -45.17
C GLN A 285 -2.18 4.85 -46.09
N ARG A 286 -1.38 5.80 -45.56
CA ARG A 286 -0.73 6.82 -46.40
C ARG A 286 0.24 6.19 -47.38
N SER A 287 1.10 5.27 -46.93
CA SER A 287 2.07 4.59 -47.80
C SER A 287 1.39 3.71 -48.85
N GLY A 288 0.27 3.07 -48.52
CA GLY A 288 -0.56 2.34 -49.48
C GLY A 288 -1.26 3.26 -50.50
N ALA A 289 -1.71 4.44 -50.07
CA ALA A 289 -2.23 5.46 -50.97
C ALA A 289 -1.14 6.02 -51.91
N THR A 290 0.08 6.24 -51.40
CA THR A 290 1.23 6.69 -52.21
C THR A 290 1.71 5.60 -53.18
N ALA A 291 1.74 4.33 -52.76
CA ALA A 291 2.08 3.20 -53.64
C ALA A 291 1.03 2.96 -54.75
N THR A 292 -0.23 3.35 -54.53
CA THR A 292 -1.27 3.34 -55.57
C THR A 292 -1.07 4.48 -56.58
N GLN A 293 -0.39 5.57 -56.17
CA GLN A 293 -0.06 6.69 -57.05
C GLN A 293 1.28 6.49 -57.79
N GLU A 294 2.22 5.74 -57.21
CA GLU A 294 3.54 5.46 -57.78
C GLU A 294 3.57 4.24 -58.72
N LYS A 295 2.56 3.35 -58.67
CA LYS A 295 2.37 2.32 -59.71
C LYS A 295 2.05 2.86 -61.11
N ASN A 296 1.88 4.17 -61.26
CA ASN A 296 1.80 4.83 -62.56
C ASN A 296 3.12 5.43 -63.06
N ASN A 297 4.23 5.37 -62.32
CA ASN A 297 5.54 5.74 -62.87
C ASN A 297 6.69 5.05 -62.13
N THR A 298 7.43 4.25 -62.92
CA THR A 298 8.79 3.74 -62.70
C THR A 298 9.02 2.70 -61.59
N GLY A 299 9.52 1.53 -62.00
CA GLY A 299 10.06 0.52 -61.11
C GLY A 299 11.45 0.91 -60.61
N ALA A 300 11.65 0.85 -59.30
CA ALA A 300 12.96 0.75 -58.68
C ALA A 300 12.84 0.04 -57.31
N HIS A 301 13.73 -0.93 -57.10
CA HIS A 301 13.98 -1.62 -55.84
C HIS A 301 14.44 -0.64 -54.76
N HIS A 302 13.93 -0.78 -53.54
CA HIS A 302 14.60 -0.30 -52.34
C HIS A 302 14.34 -1.25 -51.16
N ASP A 303 15.41 -1.90 -50.70
CA ASP A 303 15.51 -2.54 -49.40
C ASP A 303 15.42 -1.47 -48.29
N PHE A 304 14.71 -1.78 -47.20
CA PHE A 304 14.69 -0.95 -46.00
C PHE A 304 14.97 -1.80 -44.76
N ASP A 305 16.11 -1.51 -44.15
CA ASP A 305 16.58 -2.06 -42.87
C ASP A 305 15.62 -1.71 -41.73
N ASN A 306 15.31 -2.71 -40.92
CA ASN A 306 14.40 -2.65 -39.78
C ASN A 306 15.22 -2.53 -38.48
N GLU A 307 15.66 -1.32 -38.12
CA GLU A 307 16.23 -1.09 -36.77
C GLU A 307 15.11 -0.99 -35.73
N GLY A 308 14.96 -2.06 -34.95
CA GLY A 308 14.05 -2.15 -33.81
C GLY A 308 14.58 -1.39 -32.59
N ILE A 309 13.80 -0.38 -32.15
CA ILE A 309 13.96 0.26 -30.84
C ILE A 309 13.49 -0.72 -29.76
N TYR A 310 14.40 -1.57 -29.27
CA TYR A 310 14.21 -2.30 -28.02
C TYR A 310 14.49 -1.36 -26.84
N ARG A 311 13.44 -0.75 -26.27
CA ARG A 311 13.53 -0.22 -24.90
C ARG A 311 13.36 -1.39 -23.93
N ASN A 312 14.44 -1.69 -23.20
CA ASN A 312 14.45 -2.60 -22.06
C ASN A 312 13.37 -2.19 -21.04
N GLY A 313 12.22 -2.86 -21.07
CA GLY A 313 11.18 -2.74 -20.05
C GLY A 313 11.65 -3.41 -18.75
N ILE A 314 11.83 -2.61 -17.71
CA ILE A 314 12.05 -3.11 -16.35
C ILE A 314 10.72 -3.71 -15.89
N ASN A 315 10.70 -5.02 -15.68
CA ASN A 315 9.54 -5.74 -15.18
C ASN A 315 9.40 -5.49 -13.66
N MET A 316 8.77 -4.38 -13.28
CA MET A 316 8.36 -4.07 -11.91
C MET A 316 6.90 -4.50 -11.69
N HIS A 317 6.62 -5.80 -11.77
CA HIS A 317 5.41 -6.37 -11.14
C HIS A 317 5.77 -6.79 -9.72
N PRO A 318 5.52 -5.97 -8.68
CA PRO A 318 6.01 -6.24 -7.33
C PRO A 318 5.07 -7.20 -6.58
N PHE A 319 3.85 -7.45 -7.07
CA PHE A 319 2.78 -8.10 -6.30
C PHE A 319 2.08 -9.30 -6.96
N SER A 320 2.57 -9.80 -8.09
CA SER A 320 2.16 -11.11 -8.61
C SER A 320 3.07 -12.21 -8.06
N ILE A 321 2.57 -12.93 -7.05
CA ILE A 321 3.04 -14.29 -6.78
C ILE A 321 2.10 -15.19 -7.59
N SER A 322 2.70 -15.92 -8.55
CA SER A 322 2.12 -16.88 -9.50
C SER A 322 1.12 -16.36 -10.55
N SER A 323 1.63 -16.18 -11.77
CA SER A 323 0.96 -16.61 -13.02
C SER A 323 2.05 -17.13 -13.99
N PRO A 324 1.79 -18.20 -14.78
CA PRO A 324 2.75 -18.72 -15.75
C PRO A 324 3.04 -17.68 -16.83
N SER A 325 4.28 -17.68 -17.31
CA SER A 325 4.79 -16.87 -18.42
C SER A 325 3.74 -16.72 -19.54
N ALA A 326 3.13 -15.54 -19.65
CA ALA A 326 2.40 -15.16 -20.86
C ALA A 326 3.47 -14.77 -21.89
N HIS A 327 3.91 -15.76 -22.66
CA HIS A 327 4.59 -15.51 -23.92
C HIS A 327 3.66 -14.65 -24.79
N HIS A 328 4.07 -13.40 -25.04
CA HIS A 328 3.52 -12.66 -26.17
C HIS A 328 3.81 -13.46 -27.44
N PRO A 329 2.79 -13.78 -28.27
CA PRO A 329 3.02 -14.47 -29.52
C PRO A 329 3.83 -13.55 -30.44
N SER A 330 5.00 -14.04 -30.82
CA SER A 330 5.85 -13.48 -31.84
C SER A 330 5.29 -13.95 -33.18
N ASP A 331 4.31 -13.24 -33.72
CA ASP A 331 3.77 -13.55 -35.03
C ASP A 331 4.72 -13.08 -36.13
N THR A 332 5.62 -13.99 -36.49
CA THR A 332 6.38 -13.98 -37.73
C THR A 332 5.45 -14.52 -38.82
N TYR A 333 4.76 -13.64 -39.56
CA TYR A 333 4.05 -14.06 -40.78
C TYR A 333 5.02 -14.00 -41.96
N THR A 334 5.61 -15.15 -42.31
CA THR A 334 6.17 -15.39 -43.64
C THR A 334 5.03 -15.60 -44.62
N ALA A 335 4.85 -14.66 -45.55
CA ALA A 335 3.94 -14.83 -46.68
C ALA A 335 4.59 -15.77 -47.71
N SER A 336 4.18 -17.03 -47.73
CA SER A 336 4.36 -17.88 -48.90
C SER A 336 3.21 -17.61 -49.86
N LEU A 337 3.54 -16.96 -50.98
CA LEU A 337 2.73 -16.89 -52.19
C LEU A 337 2.45 -18.30 -52.69
N ASP A 338 1.18 -18.66 -52.82
CA ASP A 338 0.73 -19.60 -53.86
C ASP A 338 -0.68 -19.20 -54.31
N MET A 339 -0.78 -18.83 -55.59
CA MET A 339 -2.03 -18.61 -56.30
C MET A 339 -2.71 -19.96 -56.56
N ASN A 340 -3.99 -20.11 -56.20
CA ASN A 340 -4.94 -20.66 -57.17
C ASN A 340 -6.41 -20.33 -56.86
N SER A 341 -7.18 -20.21 -57.94
CA SER A 341 -8.59 -19.89 -58.02
C SER A 341 -9.51 -20.92 -57.34
N SER A 342 -10.60 -20.46 -56.72
CA SER A 342 -11.99 -20.94 -56.86
C SER A 342 -12.84 -20.32 -55.77
N GLY A 343 -13.97 -19.71 -56.14
CA GLY A 343 -14.91 -19.14 -55.17
C GLY A 343 -15.56 -20.23 -54.30
N LEU A 344 -15.80 -19.89 -53.04
CA LEU A 344 -16.97 -20.24 -52.23
C LEU A 344 -16.74 -19.73 -50.80
N ILE A 345 -17.68 -18.95 -50.29
CA ILE A 345 -17.80 -18.59 -48.88
C ILE A 345 -18.14 -19.87 -48.11
N PRO A 346 -17.54 -20.10 -46.93
CA PRO A 346 -18.37 -20.53 -45.81
C PRO A 346 -18.15 -19.69 -44.55
N SER A 347 -19.30 -19.39 -43.96
CA SER A 347 -19.56 -18.90 -42.62
C SER A 347 -19.16 -19.89 -41.52
N GLU A 348 -19.06 -19.34 -40.31
CA GLU A 348 -19.07 -19.96 -38.99
C GLU A 348 -17.74 -20.41 -38.37
N GLY A 349 -17.35 -19.63 -37.36
CA GLY A 349 -17.30 -20.15 -36.00
C GLY A 349 -15.91 -20.28 -35.41
N PHE A 350 -15.38 -19.24 -34.77
CA PHE A 350 -14.47 -19.44 -33.64
C PHE A 350 -14.58 -18.33 -32.59
N MET A 351 -14.58 -18.79 -31.34
CA MET A 351 -15.06 -18.16 -30.11
C MET A 351 -14.38 -16.84 -29.75
N ASN A 352 -15.19 -15.91 -29.27
CA ASN A 352 -14.80 -14.79 -28.41
C ASN A 352 -14.10 -15.29 -27.12
N PRO A 353 -12.94 -14.71 -26.74
CA PRO A 353 -12.65 -14.44 -25.35
C PRO A 353 -13.20 -13.06 -25.00
N THR A 354 -14.28 -13.06 -24.22
CA THR A 354 -14.88 -11.87 -23.61
C THR A 354 -13.86 -11.11 -22.75
N TYR A 355 -13.37 -9.99 -23.25
CA TYR A 355 -12.90 -8.88 -22.41
C TYR A 355 -14.12 -8.07 -21.98
N GLU A 356 -14.77 -8.49 -20.89
CA GLU A 356 -15.77 -7.65 -20.24
C GLU A 356 -15.09 -6.50 -19.50
N GLY A 357 -15.35 -5.27 -19.96
CA GLY A 357 -15.33 -4.10 -19.08
C GLY A 357 -14.51 -2.89 -19.49
N VAL A 358 -14.58 -2.44 -20.75
CA VAL A 358 -14.54 -1.00 -21.08
C VAL A 358 -15.45 -0.78 -22.30
N GLN A 359 -16.71 -0.39 -22.07
CA GLN A 359 -17.48 0.28 -23.12
C GLN A 359 -16.87 1.66 -23.31
N VAL A 360 -16.17 1.85 -24.42
CA VAL A 360 -15.66 3.15 -24.86
C VAL A 360 -16.78 3.82 -25.63
N ASP A 361 -17.33 4.89 -25.05
CA ASP A 361 -18.29 5.76 -25.72
C ASP A 361 -17.53 6.59 -26.78
N ILE A 362 -17.66 6.19 -28.05
CA ILE A 362 -16.91 6.74 -29.19
C ILE A 362 -17.24 8.23 -29.42
N GLU A 363 -18.36 8.72 -28.90
CA GLU A 363 -18.77 10.13 -29.03
C GLU A 363 -17.98 11.08 -28.12
N HIS A 364 -17.46 10.63 -26.98
CA HIS A 364 -16.72 11.51 -26.07
C HIS A 364 -15.31 11.87 -26.59
N GLY A 365 -14.70 10.98 -27.40
CA GLY A 365 -13.42 11.26 -28.05
C GLY A 365 -13.54 12.29 -29.17
N ARG A 366 -14.69 12.35 -29.86
CA ARG A 366 -14.93 13.30 -30.96
C ARG A 366 -15.11 14.73 -30.43
N ASN A 367 -15.79 14.91 -29.30
CA ASN A 367 -15.93 16.21 -28.64
C ASN A 367 -14.61 16.77 -28.12
N TYR A 368 -13.68 15.92 -27.65
CA TYR A 368 -12.37 16.37 -27.18
C TYR A 368 -11.47 16.90 -28.31
N ASP A 369 -11.55 16.29 -29.50
CA ASP A 369 -10.82 16.75 -30.68
C ASP A 369 -11.44 18.03 -31.28
N GLU A 370 -12.77 18.19 -31.23
CA GLU A 370 -13.46 19.42 -31.67
C GLU A 370 -13.20 20.60 -30.72
N GLU A 371 -13.21 20.38 -29.41
CA GLU A 371 -12.93 21.42 -28.40
C GLU A 371 -11.46 21.89 -28.49
N LYS A 372 -10.53 20.98 -28.72
CA LYS A 372 -9.09 21.31 -28.87
C LYS A 372 -8.80 22.01 -30.21
N SER A 373 -9.53 21.68 -31.27
CA SER A 373 -9.45 22.39 -32.56
C SER A 373 -10.01 23.81 -32.47
N ALA A 374 -11.11 24.01 -31.72
CA ALA A 374 -11.71 25.34 -31.53
C ALA A 374 -10.81 26.27 -30.69
N ILE A 375 -10.12 25.75 -29.68
CA ILE A 375 -9.18 26.53 -28.85
C ILE A 375 -7.94 26.96 -29.65
N ASN A 376 -7.40 26.08 -30.50
CA ASN A 376 -6.25 26.43 -31.35
C ASN A 376 -6.61 27.46 -32.43
N ASP A 377 -7.81 27.40 -33.03
CA ASP A 377 -8.25 28.38 -34.03
C ASP A 377 -8.50 29.76 -33.39
N SER A 378 -8.96 29.78 -32.13
CA SER A 378 -9.16 31.00 -31.34
C SER A 378 -7.83 31.67 -30.96
N GLN A 379 -6.81 30.89 -30.57
CA GLN A 379 -5.47 31.42 -30.29
C GLN A 379 -4.78 31.95 -31.54
N THR A 380 -4.94 31.27 -32.68
CA THR A 380 -4.36 31.71 -33.95
C THR A 380 -4.99 33.02 -34.43
N LYS A 381 -6.30 33.22 -34.23
CA LYS A 381 -6.99 34.49 -34.54
C LYS A 381 -6.58 35.64 -33.61
N LEU A 382 -6.30 35.36 -32.34
CA LEU A 382 -5.81 36.36 -31.38
C LEU A 382 -4.37 36.81 -31.68
N GLU A 383 -3.50 35.89 -32.14
CA GLU A 383 -2.13 36.24 -32.54
C GLU A 383 -2.05 37.07 -33.83
N VAL A 384 -3.02 36.90 -34.73
CA VAL A 384 -3.12 37.69 -35.97
C VAL A 384 -3.64 39.11 -35.69
N LEU A 385 -4.59 39.27 -34.76
CA LEU A 385 -5.08 40.59 -34.34
C LEU A 385 -4.09 41.37 -33.47
N ALA A 386 -3.16 40.69 -32.79
CA ALA A 386 -2.09 41.33 -32.02
C ALA A 386 -0.92 41.85 -32.90
N LYS A 387 -0.95 41.58 -34.21
CA LYS A 387 0.09 41.98 -35.18
C LYS A 387 -0.41 42.93 -36.28
N SER A 388 -1.67 43.38 -36.22
CA SER A 388 -2.20 44.51 -37.00
C SER A 388 -2.47 45.69 -36.08
#